data_AF-A0A2N6NBA6-F1
#
_entry.id   AF-A0A2N6NBA6-F1
#
_cell.length_a   1.000
_cell.length_b   1.000
_cell.length_c   1.000
_cell.angle_alpha   90.00
_cell.angle_beta   90.00
_cell.angle_gamma   90.00
#
_symmetry.space_group_name_H-M   'P 1'
#
loop_
_entity.id
_entity.type
_entity.pdbx_description
1 polymer ?
#
loop_
_entity_poly.entity_id
_entity_poly.type
_entity_poly.pdbx_seq_one_letter_code
_entity_poly.pdbx_strand_id
1 'polypeptide(L)'
;MQDQIIAGILHSTLADSADDRFFQLFAPLKLLHKALEFNQLRKASGESTVELYIAQSLLADLPTRLQQDVPTPTLVLEAGKGDVYSSSIWLGTEPTYTPLHRDPNPNLFCQLHNQKVVRLLPPQLGEKLYLQVQVQLRLQGSSRMRGVEMMEGEERKVLQEAIWEPETPIEEMCEAELDAGDALFIPEGWWHSVKSSGASGDLNGSVNWWFR
;
A
#
# COMPACT_ATOMS: atom_id res chain seq x y z
N MET A 1 8.49 -22.34 -19.75
CA MET A 1 9.23 -21.10 -20.07
C MET A 1 8.88 -19.98 -19.10
N GLN A 2 7.64 -19.47 -19.02
CA GLN A 2 7.28 -18.39 -18.07
C GLN A 2 7.48 -18.75 -16.58
N ASP A 3 7.14 -19.97 -16.16
CA ASP A 3 7.27 -20.34 -14.74
C ASP A 3 8.74 -20.51 -14.32
N GLN A 4 9.61 -20.89 -15.27
CA GLN A 4 11.06 -20.94 -15.06
C GLN A 4 11.66 -19.55 -14.93
N ILE A 5 11.12 -18.55 -15.64
CA ILE A 5 11.53 -17.14 -15.49
C ILE A 5 11.16 -16.64 -14.08
N ILE A 6 9.94 -16.91 -13.62
CA ILE A 6 9.49 -16.53 -12.27
C ILE A 6 10.37 -17.19 -11.20
N ALA A 7 10.62 -18.49 -11.31
CA ALA A 7 11.49 -19.21 -10.39
C ALA A 7 12.92 -18.65 -10.38
N GLY A 8 13.46 -18.27 -11.55
CA GLY A 8 14.76 -17.62 -11.68
C GLY A 8 14.82 -16.28 -10.96
N ILE A 9 13.82 -15.42 -11.15
CA ILE A 9 13.71 -14.11 -10.45
C ILE A 9 13.69 -14.32 -8.94
N LEU A 10 12.78 -15.17 -8.44
CA LEU A 10 12.68 -15.44 -7.00
C LEU A 10 13.97 -16.01 -6.43
N HIS A 11 14.62 -16.95 -7.12
CA HIS A 11 15.87 -17.53 -6.65
C HIS A 11 16.98 -16.49 -6.56
N SER A 12 17.12 -15.62 -7.57
CA SER A 12 18.11 -14.53 -7.52
C SER A 12 17.85 -13.57 -6.36
N THR A 13 16.59 -13.16 -6.17
CA THR A 13 16.25 -12.17 -5.15
C THR A 13 16.38 -12.75 -3.74
N LEU A 14 15.98 -14.01 -3.54
CA LEU A 14 16.05 -14.67 -2.23
C LEU A 14 17.48 -15.11 -1.85
N ALA A 15 18.32 -15.43 -2.83
CA ALA A 15 19.73 -15.75 -2.57
C ALA A 15 20.51 -14.54 -2.03
N ASP A 16 20.08 -13.33 -2.40
CA ASP A 16 20.67 -12.07 -1.93
C ASP A 16 20.07 -11.59 -0.59
N SER A 17 18.93 -12.14 -0.15
CA SER A 17 18.26 -11.79 1.11
C SER A 17 18.59 -12.80 2.22
N ALA A 18 19.59 -12.51 3.05
CA ALA A 18 19.74 -13.18 4.34
C ALA A 18 18.70 -12.63 5.35
N ASP A 19 17.97 -13.49 6.07
CA ASP A 19 16.89 -13.17 7.03
C ASP A 19 15.57 -12.63 6.47
N ASP A 20 14.51 -12.73 7.29
CA ASP A 20 13.10 -12.28 7.13
C ASP A 20 12.95 -10.77 6.82
N ARG A 21 13.71 -10.28 5.83
CA ARG A 21 13.79 -8.88 5.44
C ARG A 21 12.85 -8.60 4.28
N PHE A 22 12.30 -7.38 4.31
CA PHE A 22 11.61 -6.81 3.17
C PHE A 22 12.53 -6.81 1.95
N PHE A 23 12.00 -7.14 0.78
CA PHE A 23 12.73 -7.01 -0.47
C PHE A 23 11.79 -6.61 -1.59
N GLN A 24 12.35 -5.97 -2.61
CA GLN A 24 11.64 -5.56 -3.81
C GLN A 24 12.14 -6.34 -5.03
N LEU A 25 11.22 -6.68 -5.92
CA LEU A 25 11.54 -7.35 -7.18
C LEU A 25 10.60 -6.86 -8.29
N PHE A 26 11.06 -6.99 -9.54
CA PHE A 26 10.23 -6.80 -10.72
C PHE A 26 9.86 -8.16 -11.31
N ALA A 27 8.56 -8.44 -11.40
CA ALA A 27 8.07 -9.71 -11.94
C ALA A 27 6.77 -9.52 -12.73
N PRO A 28 6.44 -10.45 -13.65
CA PRO A 28 5.15 -10.45 -14.31
C PRO A 28 3.99 -10.60 -13.31
N LEU A 29 2.84 -9.99 -13.61
CA LEU A 29 1.60 -10.10 -12.82
C LEU A 29 1.18 -11.56 -12.54
N LYS A 30 1.61 -12.50 -13.39
CA LYS A 30 1.44 -13.94 -13.18
C LYS A 30 1.99 -14.44 -11.84
N LEU A 31 3.00 -13.78 -11.26
CA LEU A 31 3.52 -14.11 -9.93
C LEU A 31 2.44 -13.94 -8.85
N LEU A 32 1.65 -12.87 -8.90
CA LEU A 32 0.52 -12.66 -7.97
C LEU A 32 -0.51 -13.79 -8.10
N HIS A 33 -0.86 -14.17 -9.33
CA HIS A 33 -1.78 -15.28 -9.56
C HIS A 33 -1.25 -16.60 -8.96
N LYS A 34 0.05 -16.87 -9.11
CA LYS A 34 0.70 -18.05 -8.52
C LYS A 34 0.76 -18.00 -7.00
N ALA A 35 0.98 -16.82 -6.42
CA ALA A 35 0.93 -16.62 -4.97
C ALA A 35 -0.47 -16.91 -4.40
N LEU A 36 -1.53 -16.48 -5.10
CA LEU A 36 -2.92 -16.76 -4.71
C LEU A 36 -3.24 -18.27 -4.78
N GLU A 37 -2.87 -18.94 -5.88
CA GLU A 37 -3.02 -20.41 -5.99
C GLU A 37 -2.29 -21.13 -4.85
N PHE A 38 -1.06 -20.71 -4.54
CA PHE A 38 -0.27 -21.28 -3.46
C PHE A 38 -0.92 -21.06 -2.08
N ASN A 39 -1.41 -19.84 -1.82
CA ASN A 39 -2.07 -19.49 -0.57
C ASN A 39 -3.37 -20.28 -0.35
N GLN A 40 -4.15 -20.54 -1.40
CA GLN A 40 -5.33 -21.40 -1.30
C GLN A 40 -4.98 -22.82 -0.82
N LEU A 41 -3.90 -23.41 -1.34
CA LEU A 41 -3.42 -24.73 -0.93
C LEU A 41 -2.90 -24.73 0.51
N ARG A 42 -2.13 -23.71 0.90
CA ARG A 42 -1.60 -23.55 2.27
C ARG A 42 -2.73 -23.40 3.29
N LYS A 43 -3.74 -22.59 2.97
CA LYS A 43 -4.93 -22.39 3.82
C LYS A 43 -5.68 -23.69 4.06
N ALA A 44 -5.87 -24.50 3.02
CA ALA A 44 -6.52 -25.81 3.16
C ALA A 44 -5.76 -26.76 4.09
N SER A 45 -4.45 -26.58 4.20
CA SER A 45 -3.56 -27.36 5.08
C SER A 45 -3.29 -26.72 6.44
N GLY A 46 -3.84 -25.53 6.72
CA GLY A 46 -3.61 -24.79 7.97
C GLY A 46 -2.19 -24.21 8.10
N GLU A 47 -1.50 -23.99 6.98
CA GLU A 47 -0.12 -23.50 6.94
C GLU A 47 -0.06 -21.99 6.65
N SER A 48 1.08 -21.36 6.94
CA SER A 48 1.27 -19.93 6.68
C SER A 48 1.26 -19.60 5.18
N THR A 49 0.63 -18.48 4.86
CA THR A 49 0.54 -17.94 3.51
C THR A 49 1.73 -17.04 3.20
N VAL A 50 1.93 -16.76 1.91
CA VAL A 50 2.93 -15.79 1.44
C VAL A 50 2.29 -14.42 1.30
N GLU A 51 3.02 -13.41 1.77
CA GLU A 51 2.70 -11.99 1.61
C GLU A 51 3.42 -11.44 0.37
N LEU A 52 2.66 -10.87 -0.55
CA LEU A 52 3.15 -10.22 -1.76
C LEU A 52 2.37 -8.94 -1.94
N TYR A 53 3.06 -7.81 -2.11
CA TYR A 53 2.39 -6.52 -2.29
C TYR A 53 2.96 -5.76 -3.50
N ILE A 54 2.14 -5.67 -4.55
CA ILE A 54 2.32 -4.75 -5.66
C ILE A 54 1.83 -3.39 -5.20
N ALA A 55 2.76 -2.58 -4.70
CA ALA A 55 2.49 -1.23 -4.21
C ALA A 55 2.82 -0.18 -5.28
N GLN A 56 1.91 0.77 -5.48
CA GLN A 56 2.13 1.96 -6.30
C GLN A 56 2.62 1.68 -7.74
N SER A 57 2.18 0.59 -8.37
CA SER A 57 2.52 0.29 -9.76
C SER A 57 1.67 1.12 -10.71
N LEU A 58 2.27 1.73 -11.73
CA LEU A 58 1.56 2.64 -12.64
C LEU A 58 0.48 1.87 -13.41
N LEU A 59 -0.73 2.43 -13.51
CA LEU A 59 -1.78 1.85 -14.35
C LEU A 59 -1.34 1.73 -15.82
N ALA A 60 -0.54 2.69 -16.29
CA ALA A 60 -0.02 2.71 -17.66
C ALA A 60 0.86 1.48 -18.00
N ASP A 61 1.45 0.82 -17.00
CA ASP A 61 2.28 -0.38 -17.18
C ASP A 61 1.43 -1.65 -17.35
N LEU A 62 0.13 -1.59 -17.04
CA LEU A 62 -0.78 -2.73 -17.20
C LEU A 62 -1.21 -2.91 -18.67
N PRO A 63 -1.64 -4.13 -19.07
CA PRO A 63 -2.31 -4.32 -20.36
C PRO A 63 -3.52 -3.40 -20.54
N THR A 64 -3.73 -2.88 -21.75
CA THR A 64 -4.80 -1.91 -22.06
C THR A 64 -6.19 -2.34 -21.60
N ARG A 65 -6.50 -3.65 -21.64
CA ARG A 65 -7.80 -4.15 -21.15
C ARG A 65 -8.01 -3.85 -19.66
N LEU A 66 -6.99 -4.07 -18.82
CA LEU A 66 -7.08 -3.78 -17.39
C LEU A 66 -7.14 -2.27 -17.12
N GLN A 67 -6.48 -1.46 -17.95
CA GLN A 67 -6.60 0.00 -17.84
C GLN A 67 -8.03 0.47 -18.11
N GLN A 68 -8.72 -0.16 -19.06
CA GLN A 68 -10.10 0.17 -19.43
C GLN A 68 -11.13 -0.21 -18.35
N ASP A 69 -10.80 -1.16 -17.46
CA ASP A 69 -11.66 -1.58 -16.36
C ASP A 69 -11.69 -0.56 -15.21
N VAL A 70 -10.68 0.32 -15.13
CA VAL A 70 -10.56 1.36 -14.09
C VAL A 70 -10.36 2.75 -14.73
N PRO A 71 -11.37 3.28 -15.44
CA PRO A 71 -11.28 4.60 -16.04
C PRO A 71 -11.09 5.67 -14.96
N THR A 72 -10.42 6.77 -15.30
CA THR A 72 -10.30 7.92 -14.40
C THR A 72 -11.70 8.41 -13.99
N PRO A 73 -12.00 8.53 -12.68
CA PRO A 73 -13.30 8.99 -12.21
C PRO A 73 -13.62 10.40 -12.70
N THR A 74 -14.88 10.67 -13.05
CA THR A 74 -15.35 11.98 -13.49
C THR A 74 -15.00 13.08 -12.50
N LEU A 75 -15.12 12.80 -11.19
CA LEU A 75 -14.73 13.73 -10.12
C LEU A 75 -13.27 14.21 -10.26
N VAL A 76 -12.36 13.34 -10.67
CA VAL A 76 -10.94 13.68 -10.86
C VAL A 76 -10.75 14.52 -12.13
N LEU A 77 -11.44 14.16 -13.21
CA LEU A 77 -11.39 14.89 -14.48
C LEU A 77 -12.02 16.30 -14.39
N GLU A 78 -12.96 16.48 -13.47
CA GLU A 78 -13.65 17.76 -13.24
C GLU A 78 -13.01 18.59 -12.11
N ALA A 79 -12.11 18.00 -11.30
CA ALA A 79 -11.42 18.70 -10.24
C ALA A 79 -10.31 19.59 -10.79
N GLY A 80 -10.24 20.86 -10.34
CA GLY A 80 -9.16 21.77 -10.72
C GLY A 80 -9.09 21.99 -12.24
N LYS A 81 -7.99 21.55 -12.86
CA LYS A 81 -7.82 21.58 -14.32
C LYS A 81 -8.14 20.25 -14.99
N GLY A 82 -8.55 19.25 -14.23
CA GLY A 82 -8.74 17.88 -14.70
C GLY A 82 -7.43 17.16 -15.00
N ASP A 83 -6.31 17.60 -14.40
CA ASP A 83 -4.98 17.05 -14.68
C ASP A 83 -4.71 15.86 -13.77
N VAL A 84 -4.55 14.67 -14.36
CA VAL A 84 -4.15 13.46 -13.65
C VAL A 84 -2.62 13.41 -13.63
N TYR A 85 -2.03 13.66 -12.46
CA TYR A 85 -0.59 13.59 -12.27
C TYR A 85 -0.06 12.17 -12.41
N SER A 86 -0.71 11.20 -11.77
CA SER A 86 -0.38 9.78 -11.85
C SER A 86 -1.56 8.92 -11.42
N SER A 87 -1.59 7.67 -11.88
CA SER A 87 -2.57 6.69 -11.45
C SER A 87 -1.89 5.36 -11.19
N SER A 88 -2.21 4.74 -10.06
CA SER A 88 -1.52 3.53 -9.61
C SER A 88 -2.49 2.44 -9.17
N ILE A 89 -2.11 1.19 -9.41
CA ILE A 89 -2.77 0.00 -8.89
C ILE A 89 -2.04 -0.50 -7.63
N TRP A 90 -2.82 -1.04 -6.71
CA TRP A 90 -2.38 -1.69 -5.50
C TRP A 90 -2.99 -3.07 -5.44
N LEU A 91 -2.17 -4.11 -5.50
CA LEU A 91 -2.63 -5.50 -5.43
C LEU A 91 -1.77 -6.27 -4.46
N GLY A 92 -2.35 -7.12 -3.64
CA GLY A 92 -1.53 -7.98 -2.79
C GLY A 92 -2.28 -9.15 -2.20
N THR A 93 -1.51 -10.06 -1.61
CA THR A 93 -2.05 -11.09 -0.73
C THR A 93 -2.13 -10.54 0.69
N GLU A 94 -3.24 -10.75 1.36
CA GLU A 94 -3.48 -10.22 2.69
C GLU A 94 -2.59 -10.89 3.75
N PRO A 95 -2.18 -10.17 4.81
CA PRO A 95 -2.41 -8.75 5.04
C PRO A 95 -1.51 -7.84 4.18
N THR A 96 -2.05 -6.72 3.72
CA THR A 96 -1.26 -5.64 3.09
C THR A 96 -1.18 -4.44 4.04
N TYR A 97 -0.02 -3.78 4.05
CA TYR A 97 0.21 -2.62 4.90
C TYR A 97 0.99 -1.53 4.15
N THR A 98 0.44 -0.31 4.17
CA THR A 98 1.15 0.90 3.77
C THR A 98 1.40 1.76 5.02
N PRO A 99 2.67 1.94 5.42
CA PRO A 99 3.07 2.77 6.56
C PRO A 99 2.55 4.21 6.50
N LEU A 100 2.54 4.88 7.65
CA LEU A 100 2.12 6.27 7.76
C LEU A 100 3.01 7.18 6.89
N HIS A 101 2.41 7.89 5.94
CA HIS A 101 3.10 8.80 5.03
C HIS A 101 2.12 9.88 4.54
N ARG A 102 2.61 10.79 3.68
CA ARG A 102 1.79 11.81 3.01
C ARG A 102 2.21 11.98 1.56
N ASP A 103 1.23 12.31 0.73
CA ASP A 103 1.42 12.47 -0.71
C ASP A 103 1.60 13.94 -1.12
N PRO A 104 2.27 14.20 -2.27
CA PRO A 104 2.51 15.55 -2.76
C PRO A 104 1.33 16.17 -3.52
N ASN A 105 0.27 15.41 -3.79
CA ASN A 105 -0.92 15.86 -4.50
C ASN A 105 -2.16 15.31 -3.77
N PRO A 106 -3.35 15.89 -3.96
CA PRO A 106 -4.60 15.24 -3.55
C PRO A 106 -4.75 13.87 -4.21
N ASN A 107 -5.41 12.95 -3.52
CA ASN A 107 -5.57 11.56 -3.95
C ASN A 107 -7.05 11.15 -3.90
N LEU A 108 -7.54 10.49 -4.95
CA LEU A 108 -8.77 9.71 -4.90
C LEU A 108 -8.40 8.23 -4.86
N PHE A 109 -8.64 7.59 -3.72
CA PHE A 109 -8.31 6.19 -3.47
C PHE A 109 -9.58 5.34 -3.51
N CYS A 110 -9.67 4.40 -4.45
CA CYS A 110 -10.84 3.53 -4.61
C CYS A 110 -10.49 2.08 -4.30
N GLN A 111 -11.34 1.44 -3.50
CA GLN A 111 -11.19 0.04 -3.15
C GLN A 111 -11.89 -0.84 -4.21
N LEU A 112 -11.16 -1.80 -4.76
CA LEU A 112 -11.64 -2.67 -5.84
C LEU A 112 -12.08 -4.05 -5.34
N HIS A 113 -11.36 -4.61 -4.37
CA HIS A 113 -11.60 -5.97 -3.90
C HIS A 113 -11.16 -6.16 -2.45
N ASN A 114 -12.00 -6.85 -1.66
CA ASN A 114 -11.89 -6.94 -0.20
C ASN A 114 -11.84 -5.56 0.47
N GLN A 115 -11.54 -5.54 1.76
CA GLN A 115 -11.66 -4.35 2.60
C GLN A 115 -10.29 -3.75 2.95
N LYS A 116 -10.26 -2.44 3.12
CA LYS A 116 -9.13 -1.72 3.70
C LYS A 116 -9.60 -0.72 4.75
N VAL A 117 -8.81 -0.57 5.80
CA VAL A 117 -8.96 0.48 6.80
C VAL A 117 -7.89 1.53 6.55
N VAL A 118 -8.30 2.80 6.50
CA VAL A 118 -7.42 3.95 6.32
C VAL A 118 -7.52 4.83 7.55
N ARG A 119 -6.39 5.08 8.21
CA ARG A 119 -6.28 6.08 9.28
C ARG A 119 -5.65 7.34 8.73
N LEU A 120 -6.26 8.49 8.99
CA LEU A 120 -5.84 9.79 8.49
C LEU A 120 -5.55 10.76 9.64
N LEU A 121 -4.52 11.57 9.48
CA LEU A 121 -4.19 12.68 10.38
C LEU A 121 -4.07 13.99 9.58
N PRO A 122 -4.56 15.11 10.15
CA PRO A 122 -4.27 16.43 9.61
C PRO A 122 -2.76 16.68 9.45
N PRO A 123 -2.32 17.51 8.49
CA PRO A 123 -0.91 17.72 8.17
C PRO A 123 -0.02 18.03 9.39
N GLN A 124 -0.49 18.92 10.28
CA GLN A 124 0.26 19.34 11.47
C GLN A 124 0.39 18.21 12.49
N LEU A 125 -0.67 17.41 12.66
CA LEU A 125 -0.69 16.32 13.64
C LEU A 125 0.18 15.15 13.18
N GLY A 126 0.08 14.77 11.91
CA GLY A 126 0.94 13.72 11.35
C GLY A 126 2.42 14.11 11.33
N GLU A 127 2.74 15.37 11.03
CA GLU A 127 4.14 15.86 11.12
C GLU A 127 4.65 15.81 12.56
N LYS A 128 3.82 16.21 13.53
CA LYS A 128 4.17 16.13 14.96
C LYS A 128 4.44 14.68 15.37
N LEU A 129 3.58 13.74 14.99
CA LEU A 129 3.75 12.32 15.30
C LEU A 129 5.03 11.76 14.67
N TYR A 130 5.27 12.07 13.39
CA TYR A 130 6.50 11.70 12.69
C TYR A 130 7.75 12.19 13.42
N LEU A 131 7.79 13.49 13.77
CA LEU A 131 8.93 14.08 14.48
C LEU A 131 9.13 13.50 15.88
N GLN A 132 8.05 13.12 16.59
CA GLN A 132 8.15 12.41 17.86
C GLN A 132 8.86 11.06 17.72
N VAL A 133 8.50 10.28 16.70
CA VAL A 133 9.17 9.01 16.40
C VAL A 133 10.64 9.22 16.02
N GLN A 134 10.92 10.24 15.20
CA GLN A 134 12.29 10.60 14.83
C GLN A 134 13.16 10.93 16.06
N VAL A 135 12.62 11.71 17.01
CA VAL A 135 13.32 12.03 18.26
C VAL A 135 13.52 10.79 19.14
N GLN A 136 12.47 9.96 19.28
CA GLN A 136 12.53 8.71 20.07
C GLN A 136 13.64 7.78 19.55
N LEU A 137 13.74 7.62 18.24
CA LEU A 137 14.71 6.75 17.58
C LEU A 137 16.06 7.43 17.30
N ARG A 138 16.22 8.71 17.62
CA ARG A 138 17.42 9.53 17.35
C ARG A 138 17.81 9.53 15.87
N LEU A 139 16.80 9.63 15.00
CA LEU A 139 16.95 9.66 13.55
C LEU A 139 16.94 11.10 13.01
N GLN A 140 17.36 11.26 11.75
CA GLN A 140 17.30 12.51 10.98
C GLN A 140 16.70 12.24 9.59
N GLY A 141 15.50 11.67 9.59
CA GLY A 141 14.72 11.32 8.43
C GLY A 141 13.94 12.51 7.84
N SER A 142 13.29 12.24 6.71
CA SER A 142 12.47 13.20 5.99
C SER A 142 11.01 12.78 6.04
N SER A 143 10.12 13.70 6.44
CA SER A 143 8.67 13.50 6.41
C SER A 143 8.05 13.41 5.01
N ARG A 144 8.89 13.34 3.97
CA ARG A 144 8.52 13.18 2.55
C ARG A 144 8.89 11.79 2.00
N MET A 145 9.15 10.84 2.90
CA MET A 145 9.42 9.42 2.58
C MET A 145 8.24 8.77 1.86
N ARG A 146 8.53 8.04 0.78
CA ARG A 146 7.54 7.46 -0.15
C ARG A 146 8.02 6.15 -0.81
N GLY A 147 9.20 5.65 -0.48
CA GLY A 147 9.83 4.52 -1.15
C GLY A 147 10.08 3.31 -0.25
N VAL A 148 11.15 2.59 -0.53
CA VAL A 148 11.55 1.40 0.26
C VAL A 148 11.88 1.78 1.71
N GLU A 149 12.35 3.01 1.94
CA GLU A 149 12.76 3.50 3.26
C GLU A 149 11.63 3.48 4.30
N MET A 150 10.36 3.58 3.89
CA MET A 150 9.23 3.48 4.81
C MET A 150 8.80 2.03 5.09
N MET A 151 9.21 1.08 4.24
CA MET A 151 8.72 -0.30 4.25
C MET A 151 9.51 -1.23 5.16
N GLU A 152 10.58 -0.77 5.80
CA GLU A 152 11.40 -1.61 6.67
C GLU A 152 12.00 -0.83 7.85
N GLY A 153 12.68 -1.56 8.74
CA GLY A 153 13.39 -0.98 9.87
C GLY A 153 12.50 -0.63 11.07
N GLU A 154 13.15 -0.07 12.08
CA GLU A 154 12.52 0.22 13.38
C GLU A 154 11.56 1.41 13.30
N GLU A 155 11.86 2.41 12.47
CA GLU A 155 10.97 3.55 12.24
C GLU A 155 9.58 3.10 11.74
N ARG A 156 9.53 2.16 10.79
CA ARG A 156 8.28 1.58 10.32
C ARG A 156 7.45 1.00 11.47
N LYS A 157 8.09 0.22 12.36
CA LYS A 157 7.40 -0.47 13.45
C LYS A 157 6.84 0.52 14.48
N VAL A 158 7.66 1.48 14.90
CA VAL A 158 7.24 2.49 15.87
C VAL A 158 6.14 3.39 15.30
N LEU A 159 6.21 3.79 14.02
CA LEU A 159 5.12 4.51 13.36
C LEU A 159 3.85 3.68 13.27
N GLN A 160 3.97 2.37 12.99
CA GLN A 160 2.84 1.46 12.95
C GLN A 160 2.15 1.37 14.31
N GLU A 161 2.89 1.15 15.39
CA GLU A 161 2.36 1.10 16.75
C GLU A 161 1.71 2.43 17.13
N ALA A 162 2.38 3.56 16.86
CA ALA A 162 1.88 4.89 17.18
C ALA A 162 0.54 5.22 16.50
N ILE A 163 0.30 4.72 15.28
CA ILE A 163 -0.95 5.00 14.55
C ILE A 163 -2.01 3.90 14.71
N TRP A 164 -1.61 2.63 14.85
CA TRP A 164 -2.54 1.50 14.89
C TRP A 164 -2.90 1.05 16.31
N GLU A 165 -2.00 1.23 17.27
CA GLU A 165 -2.11 0.76 18.66
C GLU A 165 -1.75 1.89 19.64
N PRO A 166 -2.36 3.10 19.51
CA PRO A 166 -1.96 4.21 20.34
C PRO A 166 -2.34 3.99 21.81
N GLU A 167 -1.42 4.25 22.73
CA GLU A 167 -1.68 4.14 24.18
C GLU A 167 -2.84 5.03 24.64
N THR A 168 -3.06 6.15 23.94
CA THR A 168 -4.17 7.08 24.18
C THR A 168 -4.84 7.46 22.87
N PRO A 169 -6.16 7.69 22.84
CA PRO A 169 -6.84 8.12 21.62
C PRO A 169 -6.21 9.37 21.02
N ILE A 170 -5.93 9.34 19.72
CA ILE A 170 -5.42 10.51 18.99
C ILE A 170 -6.62 11.37 18.59
N GLU A 171 -6.76 12.51 19.27
CA GLU A 171 -7.76 13.53 18.92
C GLU A 171 -7.55 13.99 17.46
N GLU A 172 -8.65 14.19 16.72
CA GLU A 172 -8.64 14.55 15.27
C GLU A 172 -8.17 13.45 14.29
N MET A 173 -7.80 12.26 14.75
CA MET A 173 -7.59 11.13 13.84
C MET A 173 -8.92 10.66 13.25
N CYS A 174 -8.96 10.52 11.93
CA CYS A 174 -10.09 9.91 11.23
C CYS A 174 -9.76 8.47 10.86
N GLU A 175 -10.74 7.59 10.91
CA GLU A 175 -10.66 6.22 10.40
C GLU A 175 -11.78 6.01 9.39
N ALA A 176 -11.44 5.40 8.26
CA ALA A 176 -12.38 5.02 7.22
C ALA A 176 -12.19 3.54 6.88
N GLU A 177 -13.27 2.76 6.98
CA GLU A 177 -13.35 1.42 6.43
C GLU A 177 -13.89 1.52 5.01
N LEU A 178 -13.18 0.90 4.05
CA LEU A 178 -13.50 0.93 2.63
C LEU A 178 -13.84 -0.48 2.17
N ASP A 179 -15.09 -0.66 1.71
CA ASP A 179 -15.56 -1.84 1.01
C ASP A 179 -15.26 -1.76 -0.49
N ALA A 180 -15.38 -2.88 -1.19
CA ALA A 180 -15.27 -2.90 -2.65
C ALA A 180 -16.33 -1.98 -3.28
N GLY A 181 -15.87 -0.99 -4.05
CA GLY A 181 -16.71 0.06 -4.65
C GLY A 181 -16.62 1.42 -3.94
N ASP A 182 -16.09 1.46 -2.71
CA ASP A 182 -15.91 2.72 -1.99
C ASP A 182 -14.74 3.54 -2.52
N ALA A 183 -14.85 4.85 -2.37
CA ALA A 183 -13.82 5.81 -2.72
C ALA A 183 -13.58 6.77 -1.54
N LEU A 184 -12.31 7.03 -1.25
CA LEU A 184 -11.84 7.96 -0.24
C LEU A 184 -11.04 9.08 -0.90
N PHE A 185 -11.47 10.32 -0.66
CA PHE A 185 -10.68 11.49 -0.99
C PHE A 185 -9.69 11.77 0.14
N ILE A 186 -8.40 11.83 -0.20
CA ILE A 186 -7.31 12.18 0.72
C ILE A 186 -6.77 13.55 0.27
N PRO A 187 -6.97 14.62 1.07
CA PRO A 187 -6.52 15.94 0.67
C PRO A 187 -4.98 16.04 0.67
N GLU A 188 -4.45 17.01 -0.08
CA GLU A 188 -3.02 17.24 -0.15
C GLU A 188 -2.40 17.45 1.24
N GLY A 189 -1.27 16.78 1.49
CA GLY A 189 -0.52 16.90 2.74
C GLY A 189 -1.12 16.15 3.94
N TRP A 190 -2.29 15.51 3.78
CA TRP A 190 -2.84 14.65 4.83
C TRP A 190 -2.02 13.38 4.96
N TRP A 191 -1.71 13.06 6.22
CA TRP A 191 -1.02 11.83 6.54
C TRP A 191 -2.01 10.69 6.58
N HIS A 192 -1.60 9.54 6.08
CA HIS A 192 -2.44 8.36 6.07
C HIS A 192 -1.63 7.06 6.16
N SER A 193 -2.22 6.07 6.83
CA SER A 193 -1.73 4.70 6.88
C SER A 193 -2.86 3.76 6.53
N VAL A 194 -2.54 2.66 5.84
CA VAL A 194 -3.53 1.77 5.23
C VAL A 194 -3.23 0.32 5.61
N LYS A 195 -4.24 -0.41 6.06
CA LYS A 195 -4.18 -1.86 6.30
C LYS A 195 -5.33 -2.56 5.57
N SER A 196 -5.08 -3.74 5.01
CA SER A 196 -6.19 -4.63 4.64
C SER A 196 -6.74 -5.37 5.86
N SER A 197 -8.02 -5.77 5.79
CA SER A 197 -8.75 -6.39 6.90
C SER A 197 -9.40 -7.73 6.54
N GLY A 198 -9.12 -8.27 5.35
CA GLY A 198 -9.58 -9.58 4.90
C GLY A 198 -8.76 -10.75 5.47
N ALA A 199 -9.11 -11.96 5.04
CA ALA A 199 -8.48 -13.17 5.54
C ALA A 199 -7.09 -13.37 4.93
N SER A 200 -6.14 -13.83 5.76
CA SER A 200 -4.76 -14.04 5.35
C SER A 200 -4.64 -14.86 4.07
N GLY A 201 -3.78 -14.40 3.16
CA GLY A 201 -3.49 -14.96 1.86
C GLY A 201 -4.48 -14.65 0.73
N ASP A 202 -5.63 -14.01 1.02
CA ASP A 202 -6.60 -13.63 -0.01
C ASP A 202 -6.14 -12.41 -0.81
N LEU A 203 -6.74 -12.20 -1.98
CA LEU A 203 -6.44 -11.03 -2.81
C LEU A 203 -7.02 -9.77 -2.14
N ASN A 204 -6.28 -8.67 -2.15
CA ASN A 204 -6.81 -7.33 -1.92
C ASN A 204 -6.42 -6.43 -3.09
N GLY A 205 -7.31 -5.51 -3.46
CA GLY A 205 -7.08 -4.64 -4.60
C GLY A 205 -7.63 -3.23 -4.41
N SER A 206 -6.85 -2.23 -4.81
CA SER A 206 -7.25 -0.83 -4.84
C SER A 206 -6.61 -0.12 -6.04
N VAL A 207 -7.16 1.02 -6.41
CA VAL A 207 -6.61 1.91 -7.43
C VAL A 207 -6.67 3.34 -6.92
N ASN A 208 -5.73 4.17 -7.32
CA ASN A 208 -5.75 5.58 -6.93
C ASN A 208 -5.34 6.52 -8.06
N TRP A 209 -5.78 7.77 -7.94
CA TRP A 209 -5.43 8.86 -8.83
C TRP A 209 -4.90 10.04 -8.03
N TRP A 210 -3.67 10.44 -8.30
CA TRP A 210 -3.15 11.74 -7.90
C TRP A 210 -3.46 12.76 -8.98
N PHE A 211 -4.00 13.92 -8.59
CA PHE A 211 -4.51 14.93 -9.53
C PHE A 211 -4.18 16.37 -9.11
N ARG A 212 -4.42 17.34 -10.02
CA ARG A 212 -4.07 18.76 -9.87
C ARG A 212 -5.12 19.72 -10.45
#